data_AF-A0A7X2PJ30-F1
#
_entry.id   AF-A0A7X2PJ30-F1
#
_cell.length_a   1.000
_cell.length_b   1.000
_cell.length_c   1.000
_cell.angle_alpha   90.00
_cell.angle_beta   90.00
_cell.angle_gamma   90.00
#
_symmetry.space_group_name_H-M   'P 1'
#
loop_
_entity.id
_entity.type
_entity.pdbx_description
1 polymer ?
#
loop_
_entity_poly.entity_id
_entity_poly.type
_entity_poly.pdbx_seq_one_letter_code
_entity_poly.pdbx_strand_id
1 'polypeptide(L)' 'MSYDNVPAIRDLYRGAPHIVYDIGYSAAKSSKQGSEVMFFGPGLIAPKLVGPITLSEDHTRQRKSA' A
#
# COMPACT_ATOMS: atom_id res chain seq x y z
N MET A 1 -5.41 6.97 1.49
CA MET A 1 -6.49 6.10 2.02
C MET A 1 -6.02 4.66 1.98
N SER A 2 -6.25 3.87 3.03
CA SER A 2 -5.87 2.46 3.10
C SER A 2 -7.08 1.53 2.98
N TYR A 3 -6.89 0.39 2.32
CA TYR A 3 -7.89 -0.65 2.08
C TYR A 3 -7.22 -2.03 2.14
N ASP A 4 -8.01 -3.10 2.25
CA ASP A 4 -7.54 -4.46 2.01
C ASP A 4 -7.05 -4.61 0.56
N ASN A 5 -5.95 -5.35 0.36
CA ASN A 5 -5.41 -5.63 -0.98
C ASN A 5 -6.24 -6.70 -1.72
N VAL A 6 -7.44 -6.32 -2.16
CA VAL A 6 -8.35 -7.17 -2.95
C VAL A 6 -8.46 -6.69 -4.39
N PRO A 7 -8.72 -7.59 -5.37
CA PRO A 7 -8.80 -7.23 -6.78
C PRO A 7 -9.79 -6.08 -7.07
N ALA A 8 -10.95 -6.07 -6.43
CA ALA A 8 -11.97 -5.04 -6.63
C ALA A 8 -11.47 -3.62 -6.29
N ILE A 9 -10.66 -3.48 -5.23
CA ILE A 9 -10.08 -2.20 -4.83
C ILE A 9 -8.95 -1.78 -5.77
N ARG A 10 -8.10 -2.75 -6.20
CA ARG A 10 -7.04 -2.50 -7.19
C ARG A 10 -7.61 -2.02 -8.52
N ASP A 11 -8.75 -2.57 -8.93
CA ASP A 11 -9.44 -2.19 -10.16
C ASP A 11 -10.09 -0.80 -10.05
N LEU A 12 -10.69 -0.48 -8.91
CA LEU A 12 -11.32 0.82 -8.66
C LEU A 12 -10.31 1.97 -8.74
N TYR A 13 -9.12 1.79 -8.18
CA TYR A 13 -8.05 2.80 -8.15
C TYR A 13 -6.94 2.52 -9.17
N ARG A 14 -7.26 1.82 -10.26
CA ARG A 14 -6.30 1.48 -11.30
C ARG A 14 -5.60 2.73 -11.83
N GLY A 15 -4.26 2.73 -11.79
CA GLY A 15 -3.43 3.84 -12.26
C GLY A 15 -3.15 4.93 -11.22
N ALA A 16 -3.79 4.88 -10.04
CA ALA A 16 -3.44 5.77 -8.94
C ALA A 16 -2.12 5.34 -8.27
N PRO A 17 -1.28 6.29 -7.82
CA PRO A 17 -0.09 5.98 -7.03
C PRO A 17 -0.48 5.25 -5.75
N HIS A 18 0.17 4.12 -5.45
CA HIS A 18 -0.13 3.34 -4.26
C HIS A 18 1.10 2.58 -3.74
N ILE A 19 1.02 2.15 -2.49
CA ILE A 19 1.94 1.16 -1.90
C ILE A 19 1.13 -0.03 -1.42
N VAL A 20 1.72 -1.21 -1.50
CA VAL A 20 1.20 -2.42 -0.87
C VAL A 20 2.12 -2.77 0.28
N TYR A 21 1.55 -2.98 1.46
CA TYR A 21 2.31 -3.33 2.64
C TYR A 21 1.61 -4.42 3.45
N ASP A 22 2.41 -5.25 4.09
CA ASP A 22 1.94 -6.26 5.01
C ASP A 22 2.00 -5.72 6.44
N ILE A 23 0.90 -5.87 7.17
CA ILE A 23 0.83 -5.51 8.57
C ILE A 23 0.98 -6.75 9.46
N GLY A 24 2.04 -6.74 10.27
CA GLY A 24 2.21 -7.72 11.34
C GLY A 24 1.40 -7.31 12.56
N TYR A 25 0.14 -7.76 12.66
CA TYR A 25 -0.63 -7.61 13.90
C TYR A 25 -0.04 -8.51 14.99
N SER A 26 0.52 -7.92 16.05
CA SER A 26 1.05 -8.62 17.23
C SER A 26 0.00 -9.43 18.00
N ALA A 27 -1.29 -9.18 17.74
CA ALA A 27 -2.42 -9.94 18.29
C ALA A 27 -2.66 -11.32 17.60
N ALA A 28 -2.09 -11.54 16.41
CA ALA A 28 -2.24 -12.79 15.68
C ALA A 28 -0.98 -13.67 15.88
N LYS A 29 -0.87 -14.32 17.05
CA LYS A 29 0.16 -15.37 17.29
C LYS A 29 0.04 -16.58 16.35
N SER A 30 -1.00 -16.65 15.53
CA SER A 30 -1.16 -17.61 14.45
C SER A 30 -1.60 -16.86 13.20
N SER A 31 -0.71 -16.85 12.20
CA SER A 31 -1.05 -16.90 10.78
C SER A 31 -2.24 -16.04 10.33
N LYS A 32 -1.97 -14.81 9.92
CA LYS A 32 -2.70 -14.11 8.86
C LYS A 32 -1.89 -12.90 8.42
N GLN A 33 -1.06 -13.12 7.41
CA GLN A 33 -0.40 -12.08 6.64
C GLN A 33 -1.50 -11.36 5.86
N GLY A 34 -2.00 -10.24 6.39
CA GLY A 34 -2.96 -9.38 5.73
C GLY A 34 -2.21 -8.31 4.94
N SER A 35 -2.35 -8.35 3.61
CA SER A 35 -1.77 -7.33 2.74
C SER A 35 -2.77 -6.18 2.60
N GLU A 36 -2.32 -4.96 2.89
CA GLU A 36 -3.08 -3.72 2.72
C GLU A 36 -2.50 -2.91 1.56
N VAL A 37 -3.37 -2.11 0.93
CA VAL A 37 -2.99 -1.17 -0.13
C VAL A 37 -3.35 0.25 0.30
N MET A 38 -2.40 1.17 0.18
CA MET A 38 -2.62 2.58 0.43
C MET A 38 -2.48 3.38 -0.85
N PHE A 39 -3.55 4.06 -1.26
CA PHE A 39 -3.59 4.96 -2.41
C PHE A 39 -3.29 6.40 -2.00
N PHE A 40 -2.55 7.09 -2.87
CA PHE A 40 -2.17 8.48 -2.75
C PHE A 40 -2.80 9.30 -3.87
N GLY A 41 -3.29 10.49 -3.53
CA GLY A 41 -3.77 11.46 -4.52
C GLY A 41 -2.62 12.07 -5.35
N PRO A 42 -2.93 12.76 -6.45
CA PRO A 42 -1.92 13.48 -7.23
C PRO A 42 -1.16 14.49 -6.36
N GLY A 43 0.17 14.45 -6.41
CA GLY A 43 1.04 15.36 -5.66
C GLY A 43 1.26 14.99 -4.18
N LEU A 44 0.68 13.89 -3.68
CA LEU A 44 1.03 13.39 -2.34
C LEU A 44 2.40 12.73 -2.37
N ILE A 45 3.26 13.12 -1.43
CA ILE A 45 4.52 12.44 -1.16
C ILE A 45 4.21 11.25 -0.26
N ALA A 46 4.47 10.04 -0.74
CA ALA A 46 4.34 8.83 0.08
C ALA A 46 5.32 8.91 1.26
N PRO A 47 4.85 8.75 2.51
CA PRO A 47 5.73 8.79 3.67
C PRO A 47 6.67 7.59 3.63
N LYS A 48 7.90 7.78 4.15
CA LYS A 48 8.80 6.65 4.39
C LYS A 48 8.14 5.75 5.43
N LEU A 49 7.92 4.48 5.09
CA LEU A 49 7.40 3.49 6.04
C LEU A 49 8.44 3.27 7.13
N VAL A 50 8.11 3.64 8.38
CA VAL A 50 8.96 3.45 9.56
C VAL A 50 8.15 2.70 10.60
N GLY A 51 8.56 1.48 10.97
CA GLY A 51 7.84 0.62 11.92
C GLY A 51 7.83 -0.85 11.52
N PRO A 52 7.02 -1.72 12.16
CA PRO A 52 6.92 -3.16 11.87
C PRO A 52 6.15 -3.48 10.59
N ILE A 53 6.12 -2.55 9.64
CA ILE A 53 5.39 -2.65 8.38
C ILE A 53 6.36 -3.15 7.31
N THR A 54 6.00 -4.23 6.62
CA THR A 54 6.80 -4.76 5.52
C THR A 54 6.24 -4.24 4.20
N LEU A 55 7.02 -3.44 3.47
CA LEU A 55 6.63 -2.98 2.13
C LEU A 55 6.74 -4.14 1.15
N SER A 56 5.63 -4.51 0.52
CA SER A 56 5.57 -5.61 -0.45
C SER A 56 5.74 -5.07 -1.87
N GLU A 57 5.10 -3.93 -2.21
CA GLU A 57 5.20 -3.31 -3.53
C GLU A 57 5.15 -1.76 -3.44
N ASP A 58 6.00 -1.07 -4.21
CA ASP A 58 5.99 0.40 -4.34
C ASP A 58 5.58 0.81 -5.76
N HIS A 59 4.36 1.35 -5.90
CA HIS A 59 3.81 1.87 -7.15
C HIS A 59 3.64 3.39 -7.13
N THR A 60 4.36 4.08 -6.23
CA THR A 60 4.28 5.54 -6.10
C THR A 60 5.11 6.29 -7.14
N ARG A 61 6.03 5.58 -7.82
CA ARG A 61 6.90 6.14 -8.84
C ARG A 61 6.24 6.12 -10.22
N GLN A 62 5.34 7.07 -10.48
CA GLN A 62 5.07 7.47 -11.86
C GLN A 62 6.03 8.56 -12.32
N ARG A 63 6.54 8.37 -13.53
CA ARG A 63 7.58 9.13 -14.23
C ARG A 63 7.49 10.63 -14.01
N LYS A 64 8.64 11.25 -13.71
CA LYS A 64 8.87 12.66 -14.03
C LYS A 64 8.52 12.84 -15.51
N SER A 65 7.36 13.44 -15.78
CA SER A 65 7.10 13.99 -17.10
C SER A 65 7.90 15.29 -17.15
N ALA A 66 8.89 15.30 -18.03
CA ALA A 66 9.72 16.45 -18.35
C ALA A 66 8.88 17.53 -19.04
#